data_AF-A0A8J6NY60-F1
#
_entry.id   AF-A0A8J6NY60-F1
#
_cell.length_a   1.000
_cell.length_b   1.000
_cell.length_c   1.000
_cell.angle_alpha   90.00
_cell.angle_beta   90.00
_cell.angle_gamma   90.00
#
_symmetry.space_group_name_H-M   'P 1'
#
loop_
_entity.id
_entity.type
_entity.pdbx_description
1 polymer ?
#
loop_
_entity_poly.entity_id
_entity_poly.type
_entity_poly.pdbx_seq_one_letter_code
_entity_poly.pdbx_strand_id
1 'polypeptide(L)'
;MATAEQIKSLIRSHLSMNAEQFYTSALQIAAHEARQGHVALANEIKGMVDQARKKPAASNVIAFPQELSGLILTEQSARPLASLVVDEALKARIERVILEFRQQHKLKKHGLDHRRKLLLAGDPGTGKTMTAQVLATELKQFLHIIQMDRLVTKFMGETGAKLRQIFERMRAMTGVYLFDEFDAIGGERDLGNDVGEMRRVL
;
A
#
# COMPACT_ATOMS: atom_id res chain seq x y z
N MET A 1 19.13 15.19 -37.44
CA MET A 1 18.89 13.73 -37.36
C MET A 1 19.58 13.16 -36.12
N ALA A 2 19.00 13.33 -34.94
CA ALA A 2 19.40 12.59 -33.75
C ALA A 2 18.12 12.16 -33.04
N THR A 3 17.61 10.98 -33.38
CA THR A 3 16.37 10.47 -32.77
C THR A 3 16.43 8.97 -32.55
N ALA A 4 16.93 8.18 -33.50
CA ALA A 4 16.96 6.71 -33.35
C ALA A 4 17.81 6.23 -32.15
N GLU A 5 18.99 6.80 -31.91
CA GLU A 5 19.85 6.39 -30.79
C GLU A 5 19.35 6.93 -29.44
N GLN A 6 18.84 8.16 -29.40
CA GLN A 6 18.32 8.76 -28.17
C GLN A 6 17.03 8.07 -27.70
N ILE A 7 16.14 7.71 -28.63
CA ILE A 7 14.95 6.91 -28.34
C ILE A 7 15.34 5.50 -27.88
N LYS A 8 16.32 4.86 -28.54
CA LYS A 8 16.84 3.55 -28.10
C LYS A 8 17.45 3.62 -26.69
N SER A 9 18.20 4.68 -26.37
CA SER A 9 18.78 4.90 -25.05
C SER A 9 17.70 5.09 -23.99
N LEU A 10 16.68 5.89 -24.28
CA LEU A 10 15.56 6.17 -23.38
C LEU A 10 14.76 4.89 -23.07
N ILE A 11 14.48 4.08 -24.09
CA ILE A 11 13.81 2.77 -23.92
C ILE A 11 14.68 1.81 -23.10
N ARG A 12 15.99 1.72 -23.38
CA ARG A 12 16.91 0.87 -22.59
C ARG A 12 16.99 1.30 -21.13
N SER A 13 17.05 2.61 -20.85
CA SER A 13 17.11 3.12 -19.48
C SER A 13 15.83 2.84 -18.67
N HIS A 14 14.68 2.82 -19.34
CA HIS A 14 13.41 2.46 -18.70
C HIS A 14 13.36 0.95 -18.37
N LEU A 15 13.83 0.12 -19.31
CA LEU A 15 13.92 -1.34 -19.10
C LEU A 15 14.94 -1.74 -18.04
N SER A 16 16.01 -0.96 -17.85
CA SER A 16 17.04 -1.21 -16.83
C SER A 16 16.75 -0.53 -15.48
N MET A 17 15.57 0.06 -15.29
CA MET A 17 15.14 0.76 -14.05
C MET A 17 16.09 1.88 -13.55
N ASN A 18 16.91 2.46 -14.43
CA ASN A 18 17.86 3.52 -14.06
C ASN A 18 17.28 4.92 -14.35
N ALA A 19 16.59 5.48 -13.36
CA ALA A 19 15.91 6.78 -13.48
C ALA A 19 16.87 7.94 -13.82
N GLU A 20 18.10 7.94 -13.30
CA GLU A 20 19.11 8.97 -13.59
C GLU A 20 19.50 9.03 -15.08
N GLN A 21 19.75 7.86 -15.69
CA GLN A 21 20.08 7.76 -17.12
C GLN A 21 18.88 8.12 -18.00
N PHE A 22 17.67 7.80 -17.55
CA PHE A 22 16.43 8.17 -18.23
C PHE A 22 16.24 9.69 -18.27
N TYR A 23 16.38 10.37 -17.13
CA TYR A 23 16.28 11.84 -17.08
C TYR A 23 17.37 12.54 -17.89
N THR A 24 18.58 12.00 -17.86
CA THR A 24 19.70 12.55 -18.64
C THR A 24 19.43 12.45 -20.13
N SER A 25 18.94 11.30 -20.60
CA SER A 25 18.56 11.09 -22.00
C SER A 25 17.39 11.99 -22.42
N ALA A 26 16.37 12.15 -21.57
CA ALA A 26 15.22 13.00 -21.83
C ALA A 26 15.58 14.50 -21.93
N LEU A 27 16.48 14.99 -21.07
CA LEU A 27 16.98 16.37 -21.12
C LEU A 27 17.85 16.62 -22.36
N GLN A 28 18.62 15.63 -22.81
CA GLN A 28 19.38 15.73 -24.06
C GLN A 28 18.46 15.85 -25.28
N ILE A 29 17.33 15.13 -25.29
CA ILE A 29 16.30 15.27 -26.34
C ILE A 29 15.69 16.67 -26.29
N ALA A 30 15.29 17.16 -25.11
CA ALA A 30 14.76 18.51 -24.96
C ALA A 30 15.74 19.59 -25.46
N ALA A 31 17.03 19.47 -25.15
CA ALA A 31 18.06 20.39 -25.63
C ALA A 31 18.34 20.27 -27.14
N HIS A 32 18.06 19.11 -27.75
CA HIS A 32 18.15 18.94 -29.20
C HIS A 32 16.97 19.63 -29.91
N GLU A 33 15.75 19.42 -29.42
CA GLU A 33 14.52 20.03 -29.96
C GLU A 33 14.54 21.56 -29.82
N ALA A 34 15.05 22.08 -28.70
CA ALA A 34 15.24 23.53 -28.53
C ALA A 34 16.17 24.14 -29.59
N ARG A 35 17.25 23.43 -29.95
CA ARG A 35 18.21 23.86 -30.98
C ARG A 35 17.65 23.81 -32.40
N GLN A 36 16.64 22.97 -32.64
CA GLN A 36 15.94 22.90 -33.92
C GLN A 36 14.80 23.93 -34.05
N GLY A 37 14.57 24.76 -33.02
CA GLY A 37 13.52 25.77 -33.01
C GLY A 37 12.19 25.29 -32.41
N HIS A 38 12.10 24.03 -31.98
CA HIS A 38 10.94 23.48 -31.28
C HIS A 38 10.95 23.81 -29.78
N VAL A 39 10.97 25.11 -29.47
CA VAL A 39 11.10 25.63 -28.10
C VAL A 39 9.92 25.20 -27.21
N ALA A 40 8.70 25.14 -27.76
CA ALA A 40 7.51 24.70 -27.02
C ALA A 40 7.63 23.24 -26.55
N LEU A 41 8.01 22.34 -27.46
CA LEU A 41 8.20 20.91 -27.18
C LEU A 41 9.34 20.67 -26.17
N ALA A 42 10.45 21.39 -26.33
CA ALA A 42 11.57 21.32 -25.39
C ALA A 42 11.18 21.72 -23.96
N ASN A 43 10.37 22.76 -23.82
CA ASN A 43 9.86 23.21 -22.52
C ASN A 43 8.86 22.22 -21.92
N GLU A 44 8.01 21.59 -22.73
CA GLU A 44 7.13 20.51 -22.28
C GLU A 44 7.92 19.31 -21.75
N ILE A 45 8.90 18.81 -22.51
CA ILE A 45 9.73 17.67 -22.09
C ILE A 45 10.48 17.98 -20.79
N LYS A 46 11.07 19.18 -20.70
CA LYS A 46 11.74 19.64 -19.48
C LYS A 46 10.79 19.73 -18.29
N GLY A 47 9.59 20.28 -18.51
CA GLY A 47 8.53 20.34 -17.49
C GLY A 47 8.11 18.95 -16.99
N MET A 48 7.96 17.99 -17.89
CA MET A 48 7.65 16.60 -17.54
C MET A 48 8.77 15.94 -16.73
N VAL A 49 10.04 16.16 -17.11
CA VAL A 49 11.21 15.65 -16.37
C VAL A 49 11.31 16.29 -14.97
N ASP A 50 11.10 17.60 -14.86
CA ASP A 50 11.16 18.30 -13.58
C ASP A 50 10.02 17.88 -12.64
N GLN A 51 8.81 17.66 -13.17
CA GLN A 51 7.70 17.09 -12.40
C GLN A 51 8.01 15.64 -11.96
N ALA A 52 8.63 14.84 -12.83
CA ALA A 52 9.02 13.47 -12.54
C ALA A 52 10.23 13.37 -11.58
N ARG A 53 11.08 14.39 -11.49
CA ARG A 53 12.13 14.50 -10.46
C ARG A 53 11.59 14.97 -9.12
N LYS A 54 10.62 15.92 -9.13
CA LYS A 54 9.95 16.44 -7.93
C LYS A 54 8.99 15.44 -7.30
N LYS A 55 8.44 14.51 -8.08
CA LYS A 55 7.93 13.25 -7.56
C LYS A 55 9.16 12.36 -7.38
N PRO A 56 9.74 12.22 -6.17
CA PRO A 56 10.74 11.18 -6.00
C PRO A 56 10.11 9.87 -6.49
N ALA A 57 10.93 8.94 -6.98
CA ALA A 57 10.52 7.54 -6.98
C ALA A 57 10.11 7.24 -5.55
N ALA A 58 8.82 7.36 -5.28
CA ALA A 58 8.33 7.28 -3.94
C ALA A 58 8.59 5.83 -3.56
N SER A 59 9.54 5.64 -2.68
CA SER A 59 9.23 4.87 -1.49
C SER A 59 7.89 5.43 -1.01
N ASN A 60 6.80 4.88 -1.53
CA ASN A 60 5.43 5.33 -1.31
C ASN A 60 5.05 4.95 0.13
N VAL A 61 5.77 5.49 1.10
CA VAL A 61 5.23 5.76 2.41
C VAL A 61 4.42 7.03 2.22
N ILE A 62 3.22 6.87 1.65
CA ILE A 62 2.25 7.96 1.61
C ILE A 62 1.95 8.29 3.07
N ALA A 63 2.33 9.48 3.49
CA ALA A 63 2.21 9.91 4.88
C ALA A 63 0.73 9.95 5.28
N PHE A 64 0.39 9.20 6.33
CA PHE A 64 -0.82 9.49 7.09
C PHE A 64 -0.73 10.93 7.66
N PRO A 65 -1.85 11.64 7.88
CA PRO A 65 -1.90 13.00 8.35
C PRO A 65 -1.23 13.02 9.70
N GLN A 66 -0.69 14.17 10.07
CA GLN A 66 0.12 14.28 11.29
C GLN A 66 -0.62 13.76 12.54
N GLU A 67 -1.94 13.80 12.56
CA GLU A 67 -2.82 13.26 13.62
C GLU A 67 -2.81 11.72 13.75
N LEU A 68 -2.44 11.01 12.68
CA LEU A 68 -2.31 9.55 12.61
C LEU A 68 -0.84 9.08 12.60
N SER A 69 0.11 10.03 12.65
CA SER A 69 1.55 9.73 12.75
C SER A 69 1.84 8.95 14.02
N GLY A 70 2.43 7.76 13.88
CA GLY A 70 2.77 6.87 14.99
C GLY A 70 1.64 5.92 15.44
N LEU A 71 0.45 6.03 14.84
CA LEU A 71 -0.66 5.06 15.01
C LEU A 71 -0.69 4.02 13.89
N ILE A 72 -0.17 4.39 12.72
CA ILE A 72 -0.13 3.52 11.55
C ILE A 72 1.31 3.42 11.07
N LEU A 73 1.85 2.22 11.11
CA LEU A 73 3.16 1.89 10.56
C LEU A 73 2.96 1.38 9.14
N THR A 74 3.63 2.00 8.17
CA THR A 74 3.61 1.53 6.78
C THR A 74 4.94 0.91 6.43
N GLU A 75 4.92 -0.34 6.01
CA GLU A 75 6.11 -1.05 5.57
C GLU A 75 5.89 -1.74 4.23
N GLN A 76 6.96 -1.80 3.44
CA GLN A 76 7.01 -2.70 2.30
C GLN A 76 7.58 -4.02 2.78
N SER A 77 6.72 -5.03 2.89
CA SER A 77 7.16 -6.35 3.33
C SER A 77 7.87 -7.09 2.20
N ALA A 78 8.91 -7.84 2.56
CA ALA A 78 9.68 -8.69 1.66
C ALA A 78 9.68 -10.16 2.12
N ARG A 79 8.67 -10.56 2.90
CA ARG A 79 8.58 -11.93 3.45
C ARG A 79 7.78 -12.84 2.50
N PRO A 80 8.43 -13.79 1.81
CA PRO A 80 7.71 -14.68 0.89
C PRO A 80 6.85 -15.69 1.64
N LEU A 81 5.83 -16.25 0.97
CA LEU A 81 4.99 -17.31 1.55
C LEU A 81 5.79 -18.52 2.05
N ALA A 82 6.90 -18.84 1.39
CA ALA A 82 7.81 -19.93 1.79
C ALA A 82 8.43 -19.76 3.19
N SER A 83 8.45 -18.53 3.74
CA SER A 83 8.94 -18.28 5.09
C SER A 83 7.93 -18.65 6.18
N LEU A 84 6.65 -18.84 5.82
CA LEU A 84 5.58 -19.13 6.76
C LEU A 84 5.42 -20.65 6.90
N VAL A 85 5.73 -21.17 8.09
CA VAL A 85 5.53 -22.59 8.43
C VAL A 85 4.17 -22.75 9.09
N VAL A 86 3.24 -23.36 8.36
CA VAL A 86 1.85 -23.62 8.79
C VAL A 86 1.41 -25.00 8.32
N ASP A 87 0.35 -25.53 8.91
CA ASP A 87 -0.26 -26.77 8.43
C ASP A 87 -0.81 -26.60 6.99
N GLU A 88 -0.96 -27.72 6.28
CA GLU A 88 -1.37 -27.71 4.87
C GLU A 88 -2.79 -27.14 4.68
N ALA A 89 -3.67 -27.31 5.66
CA ALA A 89 -5.03 -26.78 5.57
C ALA A 89 -5.04 -25.24 5.70
N LEU A 90 -4.25 -24.68 6.62
CA LEU A 90 -4.09 -23.24 6.78
C LEU A 90 -3.36 -22.63 5.58
N LYS A 91 -2.32 -23.29 5.08
CA LYS A 91 -1.63 -22.89 3.85
C LYS A 91 -2.59 -22.79 2.67
N ALA A 92 -3.41 -23.82 2.43
CA ALA A 92 -4.41 -23.81 1.37
C ALA A 92 -5.45 -22.69 1.54
N ARG A 93 -5.80 -22.33 2.78
CA ARG A 93 -6.69 -21.18 3.05
C ARG A 93 -6.03 -19.85 2.69
N ILE A 94 -4.75 -19.66 3.02
CA ILE A 94 -3.99 -18.44 2.70
C ILE A 94 -3.83 -18.32 1.18
N GLU A 95 -3.41 -19.39 0.50
CA GLU A 95 -3.26 -19.42 -0.95
C GLU A 95 -4.58 -19.12 -1.67
N ARG A 96 -5.71 -19.63 -1.16
CA ARG A 96 -7.04 -19.31 -1.69
C ARG A 96 -7.35 -17.82 -1.61
N VAL A 97 -7.04 -17.16 -0.50
CA VAL A 97 -7.26 -15.71 -0.37
C VAL A 97 -6.41 -14.94 -1.38
N ILE A 98 -5.14 -15.32 -1.54
CA ILE A 98 -4.24 -14.71 -2.53
C ILE A 98 -4.79 -14.89 -3.95
N LEU A 99 -5.25 -16.10 -4.28
CA LEU A 99 -5.81 -16.43 -5.58
C LEU A 99 -7.09 -15.63 -5.87
N GLU A 100 -8.03 -15.59 -4.91
CA GLU A 100 -9.27 -14.84 -5.03
C GLU A 100 -9.00 -13.35 -5.26
N PHE A 101 -8.04 -12.75 -4.54
CA PHE A 101 -7.65 -11.36 -4.75
C PHE A 101 -7.05 -11.14 -6.15
N ARG A 102 -6.11 -12.00 -6.57
CA ARG A 102 -5.50 -11.91 -7.92
C ARG A 102 -6.54 -12.05 -9.04
N GLN A 103 -7.61 -12.83 -8.80
CA GLN A 103 -8.69 -13.08 -9.75
C GLN A 103 -9.96 -12.22 -9.50
N GLN A 104 -9.86 -11.15 -8.70
CA GLN A 104 -11.01 -10.32 -8.31
C GLN A 104 -11.87 -9.84 -9.50
N HIS A 105 -11.25 -9.50 -10.63
CA HIS A 105 -11.97 -9.08 -11.84
C HIS A 105 -12.79 -10.22 -12.47
N LYS A 106 -12.30 -11.46 -12.41
CA LYS A 106 -13.01 -12.64 -12.91
C LYS A 106 -14.19 -12.97 -12.01
N LEU A 107 -13.99 -12.96 -10.69
CA LEU A 107 -15.05 -13.15 -9.71
C LEU A 107 -16.18 -12.13 -9.91
N LYS A 108 -15.81 -10.84 -10.04
CA LYS A 108 -16.78 -9.76 -10.23
C LYS A 108 -17.61 -9.91 -11.51
N LYS A 109 -17.02 -10.42 -12.60
CA LYS A 109 -17.75 -10.73 -13.85
C LYS A 109 -18.83 -11.80 -13.67
N HIS A 110 -18.67 -12.69 -12.69
CA HIS A 110 -19.65 -13.71 -12.33
C HIS A 110 -20.54 -13.30 -11.15
N GLY A 111 -20.51 -12.02 -10.73
CA GLY A 111 -21.29 -11.53 -9.60
C GLY A 111 -20.80 -12.01 -8.22
N LEU A 112 -19.56 -12.50 -8.15
CA LEU A 112 -18.93 -12.95 -6.91
C LEU A 112 -17.94 -11.91 -6.39
N ASP A 113 -17.84 -11.78 -5.07
CA ASP A 113 -16.84 -10.96 -4.39
C ASP A 113 -15.72 -11.83 -3.81
N HIS A 114 -14.50 -11.30 -3.82
CA HIS A 114 -13.36 -11.94 -3.16
C HIS A 114 -13.36 -11.65 -1.65
N ARG A 115 -12.69 -12.51 -0.88
CA ARG A 115 -12.46 -12.24 0.55
C ARG A 115 -11.57 -11.00 0.71
N ARG A 116 -12.02 -10.10 1.59
CA ARG A 116 -11.32 -8.84 1.93
C ARG A 116 -11.00 -8.70 3.42
N LYS A 117 -11.64 -9.51 4.27
CA LYS A 117 -11.56 -9.43 5.73
C LYS A 117 -11.13 -10.79 6.25
N LEU A 118 -10.04 -10.82 7.02
CA LEU A 118 -9.50 -12.02 7.64
C LEU A 118 -9.36 -11.76 9.13
N LEU A 119 -9.73 -12.74 9.94
CA LEU A 119 -9.43 -12.75 11.36
C LEU A 119 -8.36 -13.80 11.60
N LEU A 120 -7.21 -13.37 12.12
CA LEU A 120 -6.11 -14.24 12.51
C LEU A 120 -6.18 -14.41 14.04
N ALA A 121 -6.48 -15.62 14.49
CA ALA A 121 -6.62 -15.95 15.91
C ALA A 121 -5.67 -17.10 16.29
N GLY A 122 -5.14 -17.04 17.50
CA GLY A 122 -4.18 -18.00 18.04
C GLY A 122 -3.34 -17.35 19.13
N ASP A 123 -2.51 -18.14 19.81
CA ASP A 123 -1.67 -17.67 20.91
C ASP A 123 -0.62 -16.65 20.44
N PRO A 124 -0.05 -15.82 21.35
CA PRO A 124 1.10 -14.98 21.03
C PRO A 124 2.25 -15.80 20.42
N GLY A 125 2.91 -15.26 19.39
CA GLY A 125 4.03 -15.95 18.73
C GLY A 125 3.66 -16.94 17.62
N THR A 126 2.38 -17.18 17.33
CA THR A 126 1.92 -18.09 16.25
C THR A 126 2.01 -17.51 14.83
N GLY A 127 2.72 -16.40 14.63
CA GLY A 127 2.95 -15.85 13.28
C GLY A 127 1.78 -15.08 12.66
N LYS A 128 0.83 -14.56 13.45
CA LYS A 128 -0.30 -13.73 12.97
C LYS A 128 0.18 -12.49 12.18
N THR A 129 1.03 -11.68 12.79
CA THR A 129 1.64 -10.49 12.15
C THR A 129 2.48 -10.88 10.93
N MET A 130 3.22 -12.00 11.03
CA MET A 130 4.01 -12.53 9.91
C MET A 130 3.12 -12.98 8.73
N THR A 131 1.94 -13.54 9.01
CA THR A 131 0.98 -13.92 7.97
C THR A 131 0.49 -12.69 7.22
N ALA A 132 0.25 -11.57 7.90
CA ALA A 132 -0.12 -10.31 7.23
C ALA A 132 1.02 -9.74 6.36
N GLN A 133 2.27 -9.82 6.84
CA GLN A 133 3.47 -9.47 6.06
C GLN A 133 3.63 -10.31 4.79
N VAL A 134 3.40 -11.62 4.91
CA VAL A 134 3.41 -12.55 3.80
C VAL A 134 2.31 -12.22 2.79
N LEU A 135 1.08 -11.97 3.25
CA LEU A 135 -0.02 -11.55 2.39
C LEU A 135 0.31 -10.26 1.64
N ALA A 136 0.86 -9.25 2.31
CA ALA A 136 1.28 -8.00 1.67
C ALA A 136 2.33 -8.24 0.57
N THR A 137 3.32 -9.09 0.87
CA THR A 137 4.37 -9.47 -0.08
C THR A 137 3.79 -10.18 -1.31
N GLU A 138 2.97 -11.21 -1.11
CA GLU A 138 2.37 -12.00 -2.19
C GLU A 138 1.39 -11.20 -3.05
N LEU A 139 0.72 -10.21 -2.46
CA LEU A 139 -0.19 -9.31 -3.17
C LEU A 139 0.53 -8.11 -3.81
N LYS A 140 1.84 -7.95 -3.56
CA LYS A 140 2.65 -6.80 -3.98
C LYS A 140 2.02 -5.47 -3.53
N GLN A 141 1.53 -5.45 -2.30
CA GLN A 141 0.90 -4.28 -1.68
C GLN A 141 1.72 -3.82 -0.48
N PHE A 142 1.52 -2.57 -0.07
CA PHE A 142 2.03 -2.09 1.21
C PHE A 142 1.28 -2.75 2.37
N LEU A 143 2.00 -2.97 3.48
CA LEU A 143 1.40 -3.35 4.75
C LEU A 143 1.24 -2.09 5.60
N HIS A 144 0.03 -1.86 6.08
CA HIS A 144 -0.30 -0.82 7.04
C HIS A 144 -0.70 -1.49 8.36
N ILE A 145 0.13 -1.34 9.40
CA ILE A 145 -0.11 -1.88 10.73
C ILE A 145 -0.74 -0.78 11.57
N ILE A 146 -1.98 -0.98 11.96
CA ILE A 146 -2.75 -0.12 12.85
C ILE A 146 -2.56 -0.63 14.28
N GLN A 147 -1.96 0.20 15.13
CA GLN A 147 -1.71 -0.09 16.53
C GLN A 147 -2.95 0.26 17.35
N MET A 148 -3.77 -0.75 17.67
CA MET A 148 -5.07 -0.55 18.32
C MET A 148 -4.93 -0.10 19.78
N ASP A 149 -3.93 -0.61 20.49
CA ASP A 149 -3.51 -0.17 21.83
C ASP A 149 -3.29 1.35 21.92
N ARG A 150 -2.69 1.95 20.90
CA ARG A 150 -2.40 3.39 20.83
C ARG A 150 -3.58 4.22 20.36
N LEU A 151 -4.50 3.60 19.62
CA LEU A 151 -5.71 4.26 19.13
C LEU A 151 -6.72 4.47 20.25
N VAL A 152 -6.79 3.53 21.21
CA VAL A 152 -7.70 3.60 22.35
C VAL A 152 -7.18 4.63 23.36
N THR A 153 -7.69 5.86 23.28
CA THR A 153 -7.46 6.88 24.31
C THR A 153 -8.54 6.83 25.38
N LYS A 154 -8.33 7.51 26.51
CA LYS A 154 -9.34 7.70 27.57
C LYS A 154 -10.59 8.50 27.10
N PHE A 155 -10.55 9.08 25.90
CA PHE A 155 -11.61 9.92 25.35
C PHE A 155 -12.33 9.22 24.19
N MET A 156 -13.52 8.69 24.46
CA MET A 156 -14.28 7.80 23.56
C MET A 156 -14.60 8.37 22.17
N GLY A 157 -14.70 9.69 22.03
CA GLY A 157 -15.01 10.34 20.75
C GLY A 157 -13.81 10.41 19.79
N GLU A 158 -12.59 10.49 20.32
CA GLU A 158 -11.38 10.65 19.51
C GLU A 158 -11.00 9.34 18.80
N THR A 159 -11.12 8.21 19.49
CA THR A 159 -10.85 6.87 18.93
C THR A 159 -11.74 6.58 17.72
N GLY A 160 -13.05 6.86 17.83
CA GLY A 160 -14.01 6.67 16.75
C GLY A 160 -13.74 7.58 15.54
N ALA A 161 -13.39 8.84 15.78
CA ALA A 161 -13.04 9.78 14.73
C ALA A 161 -11.77 9.33 13.96
N LYS A 162 -10.72 8.91 14.68
CA LYS A 162 -9.48 8.39 14.07
C LYS A 162 -9.74 7.14 13.23
N LEU A 163 -10.56 6.22 13.72
CA LEU A 163 -10.93 5.02 12.95
C LEU A 163 -11.70 5.34 11.67
N ARG A 164 -12.65 6.30 11.69
CA ARG A 164 -13.31 6.76 10.45
C ARG A 164 -12.29 7.26 9.44
N GLN A 165 -11.36 8.11 9.87
CA GLN A 165 -10.31 8.62 8.99
C GLN A 165 -9.46 7.48 8.40
N ILE A 166 -9.16 6.44 9.17
CA ILE A 166 -8.45 5.25 8.69
C ILE A 166 -9.27 4.53 7.63
N PHE A 167 -10.55 4.23 7.89
CA PHE A 167 -11.42 3.54 6.93
C PHE A 167 -11.66 4.34 5.65
N GLU A 168 -11.78 5.67 5.74
CA GLU A 168 -11.88 6.53 4.56
C GLU A 168 -10.61 6.44 3.70
N ARG A 169 -9.43 6.39 4.32
CA ARG A 169 -8.15 6.20 3.62
C ARG A 169 -8.03 4.82 3.00
N MET A 170 -8.51 3.78 3.67
CA MET A 170 -8.56 2.42 3.13
C MET A 170 -9.40 2.33 1.86
N ARG A 171 -10.39 3.23 1.67
CA ARG A 171 -11.17 3.29 0.42
C ARG A 171 -10.39 3.98 -0.71
N ALA A 172 -9.53 4.94 -0.38
CA ALA A 172 -8.72 5.68 -1.34
C ALA A 172 -7.44 4.94 -1.75
N MET A 173 -6.92 4.06 -0.89
CA MET A 173 -5.64 3.37 -1.11
C MET A 173 -5.83 1.86 -0.98
N THR A 174 -5.35 1.12 -1.99
CA THR A 174 -5.31 -0.34 -1.92
C THR A 174 -4.07 -0.75 -1.13
N GLY A 175 -4.25 -1.63 -0.14
CA GLY A 175 -3.19 -2.08 0.75
C GLY A 175 -3.66 -3.23 1.63
N VAL A 176 -2.72 -3.89 2.30
CA VAL A 176 -3.05 -4.82 3.39
C VAL A 176 -3.05 -4.03 4.68
N TYR A 177 -4.19 -4.04 5.39
CA TYR A 177 -4.36 -3.33 6.65
C TYR A 177 -4.45 -4.34 7.78
N LEU A 178 -3.45 -4.35 8.66
CA LEU A 178 -3.41 -5.19 9.85
C LEU A 178 -3.84 -4.36 11.05
N PHE A 179 -4.98 -4.71 11.63
CA PHE A 179 -5.38 -4.21 12.95
C PHE A 179 -4.79 -5.18 13.99
N ASP A 180 -3.65 -4.82 14.56
CA ASP A 180 -2.99 -5.65 15.57
C ASP A 180 -3.67 -5.45 16.93
N GLU A 181 -3.66 -6.49 17.77
CA GLU A 181 -4.31 -6.47 19.10
C GLU A 181 -5.78 -6.01 19.07
N PHE A 182 -6.54 -6.52 18.10
CA PHE A 182 -7.97 -6.19 17.94
C PHE A 182 -8.81 -6.60 19.17
N ASP A 183 -8.35 -7.56 19.96
CA ASP A 183 -8.96 -7.94 21.23
C ASP A 183 -8.99 -6.80 22.26
N ALA A 184 -8.05 -5.84 22.20
CA ALA A 184 -8.04 -4.66 23.06
C ALA A 184 -9.30 -3.78 22.92
N ILE A 185 -9.99 -3.87 21.78
CA ILE A 185 -11.23 -3.13 21.51
C ILE A 185 -12.47 -4.03 21.49
N GLY A 186 -12.28 -5.35 21.55
CA GLY A 186 -13.31 -6.36 21.32
C GLY A 186 -13.97 -6.92 22.60
N GLY A 187 -13.62 -6.40 23.77
CA GLY A 187 -14.08 -6.92 25.07
C GLY A 187 -15.61 -6.91 25.25
N GLU A 188 -16.13 -7.95 25.92
CA GLU A 188 -17.55 -8.12 26.25
C GLU A 188 -18.05 -7.00 27.18
N ARG A 189 -19.31 -6.61 26.96
CA ARG A 189 -20.00 -5.44 27.54
C ARG A 189 -20.18 -5.43 29.07
N ASP A 190 -19.70 -6.45 29.80
CA ASP A 190 -20.14 -6.68 31.18
C ASP A 190 -19.31 -5.97 32.26
N LEU A 191 -18.35 -5.13 31.86
CA LEU A 191 -17.62 -4.26 32.77
C LEU A 191 -18.07 -2.81 32.61
N GLY A 192 -19.34 -2.55 32.92
CA GLY A 192 -19.84 -1.32 33.56
C GLY A 192 -19.62 0.07 32.94
N ASN A 193 -18.77 0.26 31.94
CA ASN A 193 -18.52 1.54 31.27
C ASN A 193 -17.96 1.29 29.86
N ASP A 194 -18.69 1.78 28.85
CA ASP A 194 -18.11 2.38 27.64
C ASP A 194 -17.46 1.49 26.56
N VAL A 195 -18.29 0.77 25.78
CA VAL A 195 -17.95 0.34 24.39
C VAL A 195 -19.18 0.34 23.47
N GLY A 196 -20.01 1.38 23.54
CA GLY A 196 -21.28 1.46 22.79
C GLY A 196 -21.16 2.00 21.36
N GLU A 197 -20.26 2.96 21.11
CA GLU A 197 -20.28 3.75 19.86
C GLU A 197 -19.43 3.18 18.71
N MET A 198 -18.42 2.37 19.02
CA MET A 198 -17.50 1.83 18.01
C MET A 198 -18.20 0.94 16.98
N ARG A 199 -19.32 0.30 17.37
CA ARG A 199 -20.18 -0.49 16.46
C ARG A 199 -21.01 0.36 15.48
N ARG A 200 -21.19 1.66 15.71
CA ARG A 200 -21.90 2.55 14.76
C ARG A 200 -21.01 3.08 13.64
N VAL A 201 -19.69 2.89 13.77
CA VAL A 201 -18.67 3.48 12.90
C VAL A 201 -18.08 2.49 11.89
N LEU A 202 -18.26 1.18 12.12
CA LEU A 202 -17.78 0.09 11.25
C LEU A 202 -18.79 -0.31 10.17
#